data_AF-A0A7X4CH13-F1
#
_entry.id   AF-A0A7X4CH13-F1
#
_cell.length_a   1.000
_cell.length_b   1.000
_cell.length_c   1.000
_cell.angle_alpha   90.00
_cell.angle_beta   90.00
_cell.angle_gamma   90.00
#
_symmetry.space_group_name_H-M   'P 1'
#
loop_
_entity.id
_entity.type
_entity.pdbx_description
1 polymer ?
#
loop_
_entity_poly.entity_id
_entity_poly.type
_entity_poly.pdbx_seq_one_letter_code
_entity_poly.pdbx_strand_id
1 'polypeptide(L)' 'GRRVEVPTACALFPEELLSWPPRSYVERIYNVARWTEMPRGGHFAAMEEPELLIEDIRAFARTMR' A
#
# COMPACT_ATOMS: atom_id res chain seq x y z
N GLY A 1 14.47 -12.77 8.41
CA GLY A 1 14.32 -12.64 6.94
C GLY A 1 15.15 -11.47 6.45
N ARG A 2 15.46 -11.39 5.15
CA ARG A 2 16.13 -10.23 4.54
C ARG A 2 15.09 -9.16 4.19
N ARG A 3 15.48 -7.88 4.28
CA ARG A 3 14.68 -6.73 3.84
C ARG A 3 14.51 -6.76 2.32
N VAL A 4 13.32 -6.40 1.85
CA VAL A 4 13.03 -6.23 0.42
C VAL A 4 13.49 -4.85 -0.01
N GLU A 5 14.52 -4.78 -0.84
CA GLU A 5 15.11 -3.52 -1.30
C GLU A 5 14.40 -2.91 -2.51
N VAL A 6 13.57 -3.70 -3.21
CA VAL A 6 12.75 -3.21 -4.33
C VAL A 6 11.75 -2.18 -3.80
N PRO A 7 11.63 -0.99 -4.44
CA PRO A 7 10.67 0.02 -4.03
C PRO A 7 9.26 -0.57 -3.90
N THR A 8 8.64 -0.34 -2.75
CA THR A 8 7.34 -0.93 -2.38
C THR A 8 6.35 0.18 -2.06
N ALA A 9 5.12 0.08 -2.56
CA ALA A 9 4.01 0.95 -2.19
C ALA A 9 3.03 0.22 -1.27
N CYS A 10 2.45 0.94 -0.33
CA CYS A 10 1.41 0.45 0.57
C CYS A 10 0.16 1.32 0.43
N ALA A 11 -0.97 0.70 0.06
CA ALA A 11 -2.29 1.30 0.06
C ALA A 11 -3.09 0.72 1.24
N LEU A 12 -3.42 1.55 2.23
CA LEU A 12 -4.03 1.14 3.48
C LEU A 12 -5.52 1.44 3.45
N PHE A 13 -6.33 0.40 3.31
CA PHE A 13 -7.78 0.47 3.33
C PHE A 13 -8.31 0.35 4.77
N PRO A 14 -9.27 1.19 5.19
CA PRO A 14 -9.69 1.29 6.59
C PRO A 14 -10.46 0.07 7.10
N GLU A 15 -11.20 -0.63 6.24
CA GLU A 15 -12.00 -1.82 6.59
C GLU A 15 -11.26 -3.14 6.30
N GLU A 16 -9.92 -3.10 6.24
CA GLU A 16 -9.11 -4.31 6.17
C GLU A 16 -9.26 -5.12 7.48
N LEU A 17 -9.35 -6.45 7.35
CA LEU A 17 -9.61 -7.38 8.45
C LEU A 17 -8.51 -7.38 9.51
N LEU A 18 -7.28 -7.05 9.11
CA LEU A 18 -6.13 -6.98 9.99
C LEU A 18 -5.66 -5.54 10.11
N SER A 19 -5.57 -5.05 11.34
CA SER A 19 -4.89 -3.78 11.62
C SER A 19 -3.50 -3.83 11.01
N TRP A 20 -3.23 -2.91 10.08
CA TRP A 20 -1.93 -2.81 9.44
C TRP A 20 -0.84 -2.69 10.51
N PRO A 21 0.27 -3.44 10.39
CA PRO A 21 1.39 -3.27 11.28
C PRO A 21 1.86 -1.80 11.25
N PRO A 22 2.38 -1.26 12.36
CA PRO A 22 2.87 0.11 12.39
C PRO A 22 3.84 0.36 11.23
N ARG A 23 3.79 1.56 10.63
CA ARG A 23 4.66 1.92 9.50
C ARG A 23 6.14 1.64 9.77
N SER A 24 6.60 1.90 11.00
CA SER A 24 7.97 1.62 11.44
C SER A 24 8.36 0.13 11.38
N TYR A 25 7.40 -0.78 11.52
CA TYR A 25 7.62 -2.20 11.33
C TYR A 25 7.76 -2.54 9.84
N VAL A 26 6.88 -1.99 8.99
CA VAL A 26 6.91 -2.20 7.54
C VAL A 26 8.21 -1.68 6.92
N GLU A 27 8.68 -0.50 7.33
CA GLU A 27 9.92 0.11 6.82
C GLU A 27 11.19 -0.70 7.19
N ARG A 28 11.14 -1.51 8.26
CA ARG A 28 12.23 -2.44 8.60
C ARG A 28 12.31 -3.64 7.64
N ILE A 29 11.20 -4.02 7.02
CA ILE A 29 11.11 -5.22 6.17
C ILE A 29 11.00 -4.89 4.67
N TYR A 30 10.56 -3.67 4.31
CA TYR A 30 10.45 -3.20 2.93
C TYR A 30 11.10 -1.82 2.73
N ASN A 31 11.58 -1.57 1.51
CA ASN A 31 11.88 -0.22 1.01
C ASN A 31 10.58 0.48 0.62
N VAL A 32 9.87 1.02 1.62
CA VAL A 32 8.59 1.71 1.41
C VAL A 32 8.83 3.06 0.73
N ALA A 33 8.46 3.15 -0.54
CA ALA A 33 8.58 4.34 -1.37
C ALA A 33 7.28 5.16 -1.43
N ARG A 34 6.14 4.55 -1.11
CA ARG A 34 4.82 5.20 -1.07
C ARG A 34 3.97 4.60 0.03
N TRP A 35 3.28 5.47 0.77
CA TRP A 35 2.35 5.10 1.83
C TRP A 35 1.08 5.94 1.68
N THR A 36 -0.03 5.30 1.38
CA THR A 36 -1.30 5.96 1.09
C THR A 36 -2.38 5.42 2.03
N GLU A 37 -2.96 6.29 2.84
CA GLU A 37 -4.14 5.97 3.64
C GLU A 37 -5.40 6.25 2.79
N MET A 38 -6.20 5.22 2.55
CA MET A 38 -7.38 5.30 1.71
C MET A 38 -8.59 5.77 2.52
N PRO A 39 -9.50 6.54 1.92
CA PRO A 39 -10.66 7.07 2.63
C PRO A 39 -11.76 6.04 2.92
N ARG A 40 -11.80 4.92 2.19
CA ARG A 40 -12.83 3.86 2.29
C ARG A 40 -12.36 2.56 1.61
N GLY A 41 -13.13 1.49 1.78
CA GLY A 41 -12.87 0.14 1.26
C GLY A 41 -12.19 -0.78 2.29
N GLY A 42 -12.13 -2.07 2.00
CA GLY A 42 -11.57 -3.07 2.91
C GLY A 42 -10.72 -4.12 2.21
N HIS A 43 -10.86 -5.37 2.68
CA HIS A 43 -10.01 -6.51 2.32
C HIS A 43 -9.96 -6.77 0.81
N PHE A 44 -11.08 -6.56 0.11
CA PHE A 44 -11.19 -6.76 -1.32
C PHE A 44 -11.09 -5.43 -2.07
N ALA A 45 -10.09 -4.60 -1.75
CA ALA A 45 -9.86 -3.27 -2.33
C ALA A 45 -10.03 -3.19 -3.86
N ALA A 46 -9.57 -4.21 -4.61
CA ALA A 46 -9.71 -4.24 -6.07
C ALA A 46 -11.16 -4.41 -6.56
N MET A 47 -12.03 -5.01 -5.74
CA MET A 47 -13.46 -5.20 -6.01
C MET A 47 -14.31 -4.09 -5.39
N GLU A 48 -13.95 -3.62 -4.20
CA GLU A 48 -14.69 -2.62 -3.44
C GLU A 48 -14.44 -1.20 -3.95
N GLU A 49 -13.17 -0.87 -4.24
CA GLU A 49 -12.73 0.48 -4.62
C GLU A 49 -11.70 0.43 -5.77
N PRO A 50 -12.08 -0.11 -6.94
CA PRO A 50 -11.15 -0.30 -8.05
C PRO A 50 -10.50 1.00 -8.52
N GLU A 51 -11.22 2.12 -8.51
CA GLU A 51 -10.70 3.43 -8.89
C GLU A 51 -9.62 3.92 -7.92
N LEU A 52 -9.85 3.81 -6.60
CA LEU A 52 -8.87 4.22 -5.61
C LEU A 52 -7.58 3.38 -5.73
N LEU A 53 -7.73 2.07 -5.92
CA LEU A 53 -6.59 1.17 -6.07
C LEU A 53 -5.80 1.47 -7.35
N ILE A 54 -6.47 1.59 -8.51
CA ILE A 54 -5.76 1.80 -9.78
C ILE A 54 -5.08 3.17 -9.84
N GLU A 55 -5.66 4.19 -9.23
CA GLU A 55 -5.05 5.51 -9.13
C GLU A 55 -3.73 5.47 -8.34
N ASP A 56 -3.71 4.73 -7.22
CA ASP A 56 -2.51 4.56 -6.41
C ASP A 56 -1.41 3.80 -7.15
N ILE A 57 -1.77 2.68 -7.81
CA ILE A 57 -0.86 1.90 -8.65
C ILE A 57 -0.26 2.77 -9.75
N ARG A 58 -1.10 3.53 -10.47
CA ARG A 58 -0.63 4.43 -11.54
C ARG A 58 0.27 5.53 -10.99
N ALA A 59 -0.06 6.10 -9.84
CA ALA A 59 0.75 7.12 -9.18
C ALA A 59 2.14 6.57 -8.83
N PHE A 60 2.20 5.36 -8.28
CA PHE A 60 3.46 4.70 -7.97
C PHE A 60 4.27 4.33 -9.22
N ALA A 61 3.63 3.74 -10.24
CA ALA A 61 4.30 3.38 -11.48
C ALA A 61 4.95 4.59 -12.18
N ARG A 62 4.34 5.78 -12.07
CA ARG A 62 4.93 7.02 -12.61
C ARG A 62 6.22 7.44 -11.92
N THR A 63 6.46 7.04 -10.67
CA THR A 63 7.72 7.36 -9.96
C THR A 63 8.87 6.41 -10.32
N MET A 64 8.60 5.33 -11.06
CA MET A 64 9.59 4.31 -11.46
C MET A 64 10.07 4.43 -12.90
N ARG A 65 9.92 5.62 -13.51
CA ARG A 65 10.42 5.88 -14.86
C ARG A 65 11.93 6.06 -14.91
#